data_AF-A0A919DDR1-F1
#
_entry.id   AF-A0A919DDR1-F1
#
_cell.length_a   1.000
_cell.length_b   1.000
_cell.length_c   1.000
_cell.angle_alpha   90.00
_cell.angle_beta   90.00
_cell.angle_gamma   90.00
#
_symmetry.space_group_name_H-M   'P 1'
#
loop_
_entity.id
_entity.type
_entity.pdbx_description
1 polymer ?
#
loop_
_entity_poly.entity_id
_entity_poly.type
_entity_poly.pdbx_seq_one_letter_code
_entity_poly.pdbx_strand_id
1 'polypeptide(L)'
;MAEQDTSIKTTRDVRDRLRILASERGTTMNELLTELVTRELTEEEKDQRRQQALEEVRQTTGVTVSDDARARARSFLQHLGRGHHAA
;
A
#
# COMPACT_ATOMS: atom_id res chain seq x y z
N MET A 1 -21.18 -2.61 -16.51
CA MET A 1 -22.30 -2.37 -15.58
C MET A 1 -21.91 -1.13 -14.82
N ALA A 2 -22.70 -0.05 -14.86
CA ALA A 2 -22.34 1.20 -14.19
C ALA A 2 -22.28 0.93 -12.69
N GLU A 3 -21.09 1.05 -12.11
CA GLU A 3 -20.86 0.95 -10.67
C GLU A 3 -21.77 1.99 -10.00
N GLN A 4 -22.61 1.54 -9.08
CA GLN A 4 -23.57 2.43 -8.41
C GLN A 4 -22.79 3.40 -7.54
N ASP A 5 -22.95 4.69 -7.78
CA ASP A 5 -22.40 5.72 -6.90
C ASP A 5 -22.94 5.52 -5.48
N THR A 6 -22.03 5.25 -4.54
CA THR A 6 -22.37 5.08 -3.13
C THR A 6 -22.00 6.32 -2.33
N SER A 7 -22.78 6.65 -1.30
CA SER A 7 -22.53 7.82 -0.45
C SER A 7 -21.78 7.42 0.81
N ILE A 8 -20.58 7.97 0.99
CA ILE A 8 -19.78 7.79 2.20
C ILE A 8 -20.03 8.96 3.14
N LYS A 9 -20.46 8.69 4.37
CA LYS A 9 -20.60 9.71 5.41
C LYS A 9 -19.22 10.13 5.91
N THR A 10 -18.93 11.42 5.88
CA THR A 10 -17.68 11.99 6.38
C THR A 10 -17.92 13.35 7.03
N THR A 11 -16.91 13.91 7.69
CA THR A 11 -17.00 15.25 8.27
C THR A 11 -16.87 16.33 7.20
N ARG A 12 -17.39 17.52 7.49
CA ARG A 12 -17.30 18.67 6.58
C ARG A 12 -15.85 19.04 6.27
N ASP A 13 -14.98 19.04 7.28
CA ASP A 13 -13.55 19.32 7.12
C ASP A 13 -12.86 18.35 6.17
N VAL A 14 -13.15 17.05 6.28
CA VAL A 14 -12.57 16.04 5.39
C VAL A 14 -13.05 16.23 3.96
N ARG A 15 -14.36 16.48 3.75
CA ARG A 15 -14.91 16.77 2.42
C ARG A 15 -14.28 18.01 1.80
N ASP A 16 -14.17 19.09 2.55
CA ASP A 16 -13.65 20.36 2.05
C ASP A 16 -12.14 20.23 1.72
N ARG A 17 -11.39 19.46 2.51
CA ARG A 17 -9.98 19.12 2.22
C ARG A 17 -9.83 18.22 0.99
N LEU A 18 -10.66 17.20 0.83
CA LEU A 18 -10.67 16.35 -0.37
C LEU A 18 -10.95 17.16 -1.63
N ARG A 19 -11.84 18.15 -1.55
CA ARG A 19 -12.17 19.04 -2.67
C ARG A 19 -10.97 19.87 -3.10
N ILE A 20 -10.24 20.43 -2.14
CA ILE A 20 -9.01 21.20 -2.39
C ILE A 20 -7.98 20.30 -3.07
N LEU A 21 -7.70 19.12 -2.50
CA LEU A 21 -6.71 18.18 -3.04
C LEU A 21 -7.05 17.70 -4.46
N ALA A 22 -8.32 17.43 -4.74
CA ALA A 22 -8.77 17.05 -6.08
C ALA A 22 -8.56 18.20 -7.06
N SER A 23 -8.88 19.43 -6.64
CA SER A 23 -8.72 20.63 -7.47
C SER A 23 -7.25 20.93 -7.79
N GLU A 24 -6.34 20.78 -6.82
CA GLU A 24 -4.90 20.96 -7.01
C GLU A 24 -4.30 19.94 -7.99
N ARG A 25 -4.88 18.74 -8.05
CA ARG A 25 -4.43 17.65 -8.93
C ARG A 25 -5.15 17.63 -10.28
N GLY A 26 -6.14 18.50 -10.48
CA GLY A 26 -6.97 18.51 -11.69
C GLY A 26 -7.82 17.24 -11.85
N THR A 27 -8.12 16.54 -10.76
CA THR A 27 -8.92 15.29 -10.76
C THR A 27 -10.29 15.53 -10.11
N THR A 28 -11.19 14.56 -10.25
CA THR A 28 -12.43 14.55 -9.45
C THR A 28 -12.18 14.00 -8.04
N MET A 29 -13.09 14.30 -7.10
CA MET A 29 -13.03 13.73 -5.74
C MET A 29 -13.13 12.20 -5.76
N ASN A 30 -13.88 11.63 -6.71
CA ASN A 30 -13.99 10.19 -6.85
C ASN A 30 -12.66 9.59 -7.32
N GLU A 31 -12.06 10.13 -8.38
CA GLU A 31 -10.76 9.66 -8.87
C GLU A 31 -9.64 9.80 -7.83
N LEU A 32 -9.64 10.90 -7.06
CA LEU A 32 -8.69 11.07 -5.96
C LEU A 32 -8.90 10.02 -4.87
N LEU A 33 -10.16 9.73 -4.50
CA LEU A 33 -10.45 8.69 -3.52
C LEU A 33 -10.05 7.31 -4.04
N THR A 34 -10.34 7.00 -5.30
CA THR A 34 -9.89 5.76 -5.95
C THR A 34 -8.37 5.65 -5.93
N GLU A 35 -7.64 6.71 -6.26
CA GLU A 35 -6.17 6.74 -6.21
C GLU A 35 -5.67 6.51 -4.78
N LEU A 36 -6.23 7.19 -3.79
CA LEU A 36 -5.83 7.06 -2.39
C LEU A 36 -6.08 5.64 -1.86
N VAL A 37 -7.25 5.08 -2.13
CA VAL A 37 -7.60 3.71 -1.72
C VAL A 37 -6.75 2.67 -2.46
N THR A 38 -6.40 2.91 -3.73
CA THR A 38 -5.52 2.00 -4.49
C THR A 38 -4.08 2.04 -3.96
N ARG A 39 -3.64 3.18 -3.39
CA ARG A 39 -2.28 3.34 -2.84
C ARG A 39 -2.17 2.77 -1.42
N GLU A 40 -3.19 2.97 -0.59
CA GLU A 40 -3.26 2.43 0.77
C GLU A 40 -3.80 1.00 0.74
N LEU A 41 -2.92 0.03 0.52
CA LEU A 41 -3.28 -1.38 0.70
C LEU A 41 -3.76 -1.62 2.13
N THR A 42 -4.88 -2.30 2.27
CA THR A 42 -5.36 -2.78 3.58
C THR A 42 -4.39 -3.81 4.17
N GLU A 43 -4.47 -4.04 5.49
CA GLU A 43 -3.64 -5.05 6.15
C GLU A 43 -3.87 -6.46 5.58
N GLU A 44 -5.10 -6.77 5.17
CA GLU A 44 -5.44 -8.03 4.49
C GLU A 44 -4.80 -8.14 3.10
N GLU A 45 -4.86 -7.08 2.29
CA GLU A 45 -4.22 -7.08 0.97
C GLU A 45 -2.69 -7.12 1.09
N LYS A 46 -2.11 -6.48 2.10
CA LYS A 46 -0.68 -6.61 2.43
C LYS A 46 -0.33 -8.04 2.80
N ASP A 47 -1.17 -8.74 3.54
CA ASP A 47 -0.94 -10.15 3.89
C ASP A 47 -1.07 -11.06 2.67
N GLN A 48 -2.10 -10.88 1.84
CA GLN A 48 -2.26 -11.63 0.58
C GLN A 48 -1.06 -11.44 -0.35
N ARG A 49 -0.60 -10.19 -0.53
CA ARG A 49 0.57 -9.89 -1.35
C ARG A 49 1.84 -10.49 -0.75
N ARG A 50 1.92 -10.58 0.58
CA ARG A 50 3.00 -11.26 1.29
C ARG A 50 3.02 -12.75 0.99
N GLN A 51 1.87 -13.40 1.06
CA GLN A 51 1.72 -14.84 0.76
C GLN A 51 2.05 -15.13 -0.70
N GLN A 52 1.54 -14.32 -1.63
CA GLN A 52 1.86 -14.44 -3.06
C GLN A 52 3.36 -14.33 -3.33
N ALA A 53 4.04 -13.35 -2.74
CA ALA A 53 5.48 -13.20 -2.89
C ALA A 53 6.26 -14.39 -2.29
N LEU A 54 5.81 -14.96 -1.17
CA LEU A 54 6.42 -16.14 -0.58
C LEU A 54 6.23 -17.38 -1.47
N GLU A 55 5.05 -17.55 -2.03
CA GLU A 55 4.75 -18.60 -3.00
C GLU A 55 5.61 -18.46 -4.26
N GLU A 56 5.74 -17.26 -4.81
CA GLU A 56 6.57 -16.98 -5.99
C GLU A 56 8.06 -17.28 -5.74
N VAL A 57 8.58 -16.87 -4.57
CA VAL A 57 9.96 -17.18 -4.16
C VAL A 57 10.15 -18.69 -4.02
N ARG A 58 9.18 -19.38 -3.43
CA ARG A 58 9.19 -20.85 -3.30
C ARG A 58 9.18 -21.52 -4.68
N GLN A 59 8.36 -21.05 -5.61
CA GLN A 59 8.28 -21.60 -6.96
C GLN A 59 9.58 -21.35 -7.76
N THR A 60 10.18 -20.17 -7.60
CA THR A 60 11.39 -19.78 -8.36
C THR A 60 12.67 -20.38 -7.79
N THR A 61 12.78 -20.48 -6.46
CA THR A 61 14.01 -20.86 -5.76
C THR A 61 13.96 -22.27 -5.17
N GLY A 62 12.76 -22.85 -5.03
CA GLY A 62 12.54 -24.13 -4.35
C GLY A 62 12.69 -24.08 -2.83
N VAL A 63 12.99 -22.90 -2.27
CA VAL A 63 13.24 -22.70 -0.84
C VAL A 63 12.01 -22.10 -0.18
N THR A 64 11.54 -22.74 0.88
CA THR A 64 10.52 -22.17 1.76
C THR A 64 11.17 -21.15 2.68
N VAL A 65 10.81 -19.87 2.50
CA VAL A 65 11.30 -18.80 3.38
C VAL A 65 10.55 -18.87 4.70
N SER A 66 11.27 -19.21 5.78
CA SER A 66 10.75 -19.15 7.14
C SER A 66 10.62 -17.70 7.61
N ASP A 67 9.64 -17.42 8.47
CA ASP A 67 9.44 -16.10 9.11
C ASP A 67 10.70 -15.60 9.85
N ASP A 68 11.48 -16.49 10.46
CA ASP A 68 12.72 -16.12 11.15
C ASP A 68 13.79 -15.63 10.17
N ALA A 69 13.97 -16.33 9.05
CA ALA A 69 14.89 -15.91 7.99
C ALA A 69 14.48 -14.56 7.40
N ARG A 70 13.18 -14.34 7.24
CA ARG A 70 12.62 -13.06 6.78
C ARG A 70 12.83 -11.93 7.79
N ALA A 71 12.66 -12.20 9.08
CA ALA A 71 12.89 -11.21 10.15
C ALA A 71 14.36 -10.77 10.17
N ARG A 72 15.30 -11.72 10.03
CA ARG A 72 16.74 -11.44 9.91
C ARG A 72 17.05 -10.59 8.68
N ALA A 73 16.50 -10.95 7.51
CA ALA A 73 16.67 -10.16 6.29
C ALA A 73 16.12 -8.73 6.45
N ARG A 74 14.94 -8.56 7.09
CA ARG A 74 14.37 -7.23 7.35
C ARG A 74 15.24 -6.39 8.29
N SER A 75 15.81 -7.00 9.33
CA SER A 75 16.74 -6.32 10.25
C SER A 75 18.02 -5.90 9.52
N PHE A 76 18.57 -6.78 8.69
CA PHE A 76 19.75 -6.52 7.87
C PHE A 76 19.53 -5.37 6.87
N LEU A 77 18.41 -5.36 6.15
CA LEU A 77 18.07 -4.29 5.20
C LEU A 77 17.86 -2.93 5.89
N GLN A 78 17.24 -2.91 7.08
CA GLN A 78 17.11 -1.68 7.89
C GLN A 78 18.47 -1.14 8.34
N HIS A 79 19.41 -2.04 8.64
CA HIS A 79 20.78 -1.66 9.00
C HIS A 79 21.54 -1.08 7.79
N LEU A 80 21.45 -1.73 6.63
CA LEU A 80 22.06 -1.24 5.38
C LEU A 80 21.49 0.11 4.93
N GLY A 81 20.18 0.33 5.06
CA GLY A 81 19.55 1.60 4.71
C GLY A 81 20.02 2.80 5.56
N ARG A 82 20.45 2.55 6.81
CA ARG A 82 21.10 3.59 7.64
C ARG A 82 22.53 3.90 7.20
N GLY A 83 23.27 2.91 6.70
CA GLY A 83 24.62 3.09 6.19
C GLY A 83 24.67 3.93 4.90
N HIS A 84 23.66 3.81 4.05
CA HIS A 84 23.60 4.53 2.77
C HIS A 84 23.16 6.01 2.86
N HIS A 85 22.53 6.43 3.96
CA HIS A 85 22.10 7.83 4.17
C HIS A 85 23.17 8.71 4.85
N ALA A 86 24.32 8.13 5.20
CA ALA A 86 25.43 8.79 5.89
C ALA A 86 26.67 9.04 5.01
N ALA A 87 26.54 8.91 3.68
CA ALA A 87 27.60 9.16 2.70
C ALA A 87 27.20 10.27 1.73
#